data_AF-Q76FK9-F1
#
_entry.id   AF-Q76FK9-F1
#
_cell.length_a   1.000
_cell.length_b   1.000
_cell.length_c   1.000
_cell.angle_alpha   90.00
_cell.angle_beta   90.00
_cell.angle_gamma   90.00
#
_symmetry.space_group_name_H-M   'P 1'
#
loop_
_entity.id
_entity.type
_entity.pdbx_description
1 polymer ?
#
loop_
_entity_poly.entity_id
_entity_poly.type
_entity_poly.pdbx_seq_one_letter_code
_entity_poly.pdbx_strand_id
1 'polypeptide(L)'
;YQDGVMKKQVDGKDTVAHIFEYTTQLSIDSKPQLVLPQENDPLNLVPVQIILVLKAKNQKKINSHRWVFNAIGKMLNPEVCVMIDAGTRPGYKSIYHLWEAYYNNKNLGGCCGEICAMLDGGKKLLNPLVAA
;
A
#
# COMPACT_ATOMS: atom_id res chain seq x y z
N TYR A 1 12.45 7.39 11.93
CA TYR A 1 13.74 6.68 11.78
C TYR A 1 14.15 6.20 13.16
N GLN A 2 14.32 4.89 13.34
CA GLN A 2 14.81 4.31 14.60
C GLN A 2 16.23 3.79 14.35
N ASP A 3 17.20 4.38 15.06
CA ASP A 3 18.60 4.01 14.88
C ASP A 3 18.87 2.59 15.37
N GLY A 4 19.78 1.89 14.70
CA GLY A 4 20.23 0.56 15.10
C GLY A 4 19.27 -0.61 14.81
N VAL A 5 18.02 -0.37 14.38
CA VAL A 5 17.06 -1.42 14.02
C VAL A 5 17.43 -2.13 12.72
N MET A 6 17.88 -1.38 11.72
CA MET A 6 18.29 -1.92 10.43
C MET A 6 19.68 -2.54 10.53
N LYS A 7 19.78 -3.88 10.48
CA LYS A 7 21.06 -4.60 10.45
C LYS A 7 21.44 -5.03 9.03
N LYS A 8 22.73 -4.93 8.67
CA LYS A 8 23.28 -5.40 7.39
C LYS A 8 23.43 -6.93 7.35
N GLN A 9 23.78 -7.53 8.47
CA GLN A 9 23.91 -8.98 8.64
C GLN A 9 23.27 -9.43 9.94
N VAL A 10 22.75 -10.65 9.93
CA VAL A 10 22.24 -11.39 11.10
C VAL A 10 22.88 -12.77 11.05
N ASP A 11 23.55 -13.18 12.12
CA ASP A 11 24.27 -14.46 12.22
C ASP A 11 25.24 -14.74 11.06
N GLY A 12 25.99 -13.70 10.66
CA GLY A 12 26.94 -13.77 9.55
C GLY A 12 26.31 -13.89 8.15
N LYS A 13 24.98 -13.86 8.05
CA LYS A 13 24.25 -13.87 6.77
C LYS A 13 23.80 -12.46 6.41
N ASP A 14 23.91 -12.11 5.13
CA ASP A 14 23.38 -10.85 4.59
C ASP A 14 21.86 -10.75 4.82
N THR A 15 21.42 -9.62 5.37
CA THR A 15 20.00 -9.34 5.49
C THR A 15 19.37 -9.22 4.10
N VAL A 16 18.30 -9.97 3.86
CA VAL A 16 17.58 -9.93 2.57
C VAL A 16 16.55 -8.81 2.53
N ALA A 17 15.78 -8.67 3.62
CA ALA A 17 14.78 -7.63 3.79
C ALA A 17 14.56 -7.35 5.28
N HIS A 18 14.05 -6.16 5.58
CA HIS A 18 13.50 -5.78 6.88
C HIS A 18 11.99 -5.65 6.73
N ILE A 19 11.25 -6.29 7.62
CA ILE A 19 9.79 -6.28 7.62
C ILE A 19 9.34 -5.59 8.90
N PHE A 20 8.46 -4.61 8.74
CA PHE A 20 7.81 -3.88 9.82
C PHE A 20 6.31 -4.04 9.69
N GLU A 21 5.64 -4.19 10.82
CA GLU A 21 4.21 -4.38 10.88
C GLU A 21 3.64 -3.42 11.92
N TYR A 22 2.50 -2.82 11.58
CA TYR A 22 1.78 -1.93 12.46
C TYR A 22 0.28 -1.98 12.15
N THR A 23 -0.52 -2.18 13.17
CA THR A 23 -1.99 -2.11 13.06
C THR A 23 -2.46 -0.77 13.57
N THR A 24 -3.26 -0.05 12.79
CA THR A 24 -3.80 1.25 13.19
C THR A 24 -4.68 1.10 14.42
N GLN A 25 -4.32 1.76 15.52
CA GLN A 25 -5.10 1.76 16.76
C GLN A 25 -6.04 2.96 16.89
N LEU A 26 -5.75 4.04 16.16
CA LEU A 26 -6.49 5.30 16.22
C LEU A 26 -6.86 5.74 14.80
N SER A 27 -8.06 6.29 14.66
CA SER A 27 -8.53 6.94 13.44
C SER A 27 -8.73 8.43 13.71
N ILE A 28 -8.47 9.27 12.72
CA ILE A 28 -8.67 10.72 12.81
C ILE A 28 -9.49 11.23 11.64
N ASP A 29 -10.32 12.24 11.89
CA ASP A 29 -11.10 12.91 10.84
C ASP A 29 -10.30 14.04 10.15
N SER A 30 -10.96 14.77 9.25
CA SER A 30 -10.36 15.91 8.54
C SER A 30 -10.14 17.15 9.43
N LYS A 31 -10.67 17.17 10.65
CA LYS A 31 -10.52 18.22 11.69
C LYS A 31 -9.60 17.75 12.83
N PRO A 32 -8.60 16.92 12.51
CA PRO A 32 -7.79 16.13 13.43
C PRO A 32 -8.44 15.59 14.72
N GLN A 33 -9.73 15.29 14.73
CA GLN A 33 -10.40 14.72 15.89
C GLN A 33 -10.30 13.19 15.90
N LEU A 34 -10.15 12.60 17.07
CA LEU A 34 -10.18 11.15 17.23
C LEU A 34 -11.56 10.60 16.85
N VAL A 35 -11.56 9.62 15.94
CA VAL A 35 -12.73 8.81 15.60
C VAL A 35 -12.68 7.57 16.48
N LEU A 36 -13.53 7.55 17.50
CA LEU A 36 -13.66 6.44 18.43
C LEU A 36 -14.76 5.49 17.93
N PRO A 37 -14.55 4.16 18.04
CA PRO A 37 -15.61 3.21 17.74
C PRO A 37 -16.76 3.36 18.74
N GLN A 38 -18.00 3.29 18.26
CA GLN A 38 -19.19 3.26 19.10
C GLN A 38 -19.78 1.85 19.15
N GLU A 39 -20.39 1.49 20.28
CA GLU A 39 -21.04 0.19 20.43
C GLU A 39 -22.18 0.04 19.40
N ASN A 40 -22.19 -1.06 18.65
CA ASN A 40 -23.18 -1.38 17.62
C ASN A 40 -23.27 -0.39 16.44
N ASP A 41 -22.24 0.43 16.19
CA ASP A 41 -22.20 1.29 15.00
C ASP A 41 -21.60 0.54 13.79
N PRO A 42 -22.38 0.28 12.73
CA PRO A 42 -21.87 -0.36 11.50
C PRO A 42 -20.89 0.53 10.72
N LEU A 43 -20.79 1.82 11.05
CA LEU A 43 -19.86 2.77 10.44
C LEU A 43 -18.51 2.85 11.17
N ASN A 44 -18.30 2.01 12.19
CA ASN A 44 -17.00 1.89 12.86
C ASN A 44 -15.90 1.59 11.85
N LEU A 45 -14.84 2.38 11.90
CA LEU A 45 -13.67 2.19 11.05
C LEU A 45 -12.93 0.92 11.46
N VAL A 46 -12.67 0.05 10.48
CA VAL A 46 -11.94 -1.20 10.68
C VAL A 46 -10.44 -0.89 10.78
N PRO A 47 -9.71 -1.45 11.77
CA PRO A 47 -8.26 -1.31 11.84
C PRO A 47 -7.58 -1.77 10.55
N VAL A 48 -6.65 -0.96 10.06
CA VAL A 48 -5.81 -1.29 8.91
C VAL A 48 -4.48 -1.84 9.40
N GLN A 49 -4.13 -3.03 8.92
CA GLN A 49 -2.80 -3.58 9.12
C GLN A 49 -1.86 -3.11 8.00
N ILE A 50 -0.75 -2.51 8.40
CA ILE A 50 0.27 -1.96 7.50
C ILE A 50 1.51 -2.81 7.64
N ILE A 51 1.97 -3.37 6.51
CA ILE A 51 3.21 -4.14 6.42
C ILE A 51 4.16 -3.38 5.49
N LEU A 52 5.32 -2.97 6.01
CA LEU A 52 6.38 -2.35 5.23
C LEU A 52 7.52 -3.36 5.04
N VAL A 53 7.82 -3.69 3.78
CA VAL A 53 8.94 -4.56 3.42
C VAL A 53 10.02 -3.72 2.72
N LEU A 54 11.16 -3.56 3.38
CA LEU A 54 12.34 -2.89 2.83
C LEU A 54 13.37 -3.93 2.39
N LYS A 55 13.63 -4.03 1.09
CA LYS A 55 14.65 -4.95 0.55
C LYS A 55 16.04 -4.34 0.72
N ALA A 56 17.00 -5.12 1.20
CA ALA A 56 18.38 -4.65 1.38
C ALA A 56 19.08 -4.35 0.05
N LYS A 57 18.65 -4.99 -1.05
CA LYS A 57 19.16 -4.79 -2.41
C LYS A 57 18.00 -4.54 -3.37
N ASN A 58 18.16 -3.58 -4.27
CA ASN A 58 17.19 -3.34 -5.34
C ASN A 58 17.27 -4.47 -6.38
N GLN A 59 16.25 -5.33 -6.39
CA GLN A 59 16.13 -6.47 -7.30
C GLN A 59 15.02 -6.27 -8.36
N LYS A 60 14.69 -5.01 -8.68
CA LYS A 60 13.64 -4.60 -9.64
C LYS A 60 12.21 -4.92 -9.21
N LYS A 61 11.24 -4.43 -10.00
CA LYS A 61 9.78 -4.51 -9.77
C LYS A 61 9.28 -5.95 -9.68
N ILE A 62 9.71 -6.83 -10.59
CA ILE A 62 9.27 -8.24 -10.63
C ILE A 62 9.58 -9.00 -9.33
N ASN A 63 10.73 -8.73 -8.72
CA ASN A 63 11.09 -9.34 -7.45
C ASN A 63 10.21 -8.82 -6.30
N SER A 64 9.84 -7.53 -6.32
CA SER A 64 8.88 -7.00 -5.34
C SER A 64 7.51 -7.66 -5.47
N HIS A 65 7.04 -7.96 -6.69
CA HIS A 65 5.78 -8.69 -6.89
C HIS A 65 5.86 -10.11 -6.31
N ARG A 66 7.01 -10.80 -6.50
CA ARG A 66 7.24 -12.12 -5.89
C ARG A 66 7.21 -12.06 -4.36
N TRP A 67 7.79 -11.03 -3.74
CA TRP A 67 7.67 -10.84 -2.29
C TRP A 67 6.22 -10.67 -1.84
N VAL A 68 5.46 -9.82 -2.54
CA VAL A 68 4.04 -9.59 -2.23
C VAL A 68 3.23 -10.86 -2.40
N PHE A 69 3.28 -11.55 -3.53
CA PHE A 69 2.38 -12.69 -3.79
C PHE A 69 2.87 -14.02 -3.22
N ASN A 70 4.18 -14.31 -3.28
CA ASN A 70 4.70 -15.62 -2.88
C ASN A 70 5.10 -15.69 -1.40
N ALA A 71 5.36 -14.56 -0.74
CA ALA A 71 5.65 -14.53 0.69
C ALA A 71 4.45 -13.99 1.47
N ILE A 72 4.12 -12.71 1.33
CA ILE A 72 3.06 -12.08 2.14
C ILE A 72 1.68 -12.65 1.80
N GLY A 73 1.34 -12.72 0.51
CA GLY A 73 0.04 -13.21 0.03
C GLY A 73 -0.23 -14.66 0.42
N LYS A 74 0.81 -15.51 0.43
CA LYS A 74 0.67 -16.90 0.93
C LYS A 74 0.38 -16.97 2.42
N MET A 75 0.87 -16.02 3.22
CA MET A 75 0.64 -16.00 4.67
C MET A 75 -0.73 -15.42 5.02
N LEU A 76 -1.13 -14.33 4.34
CA LEU A 76 -2.39 -13.62 4.62
C LEU A 76 -3.61 -14.23 3.90
N ASN A 77 -3.39 -14.98 2.81
CA ASN A 77 -4.44 -15.55 1.97
C ASN A 77 -5.57 -14.56 1.61
N PRO A 78 -5.24 -13.40 0.98
CA PRO A 78 -6.23 -12.37 0.71
C PRO A 78 -7.22 -12.81 -0.38
N GLU A 79 -8.49 -12.43 -0.23
CA GLU A 79 -9.50 -12.66 -1.28
C GLU A 79 -9.25 -11.79 -2.52
N VAL A 80 -8.82 -10.53 -2.31
CA VAL A 80 -8.54 -9.56 -3.37
C VAL A 80 -7.23 -8.84 -3.08
N CYS A 81 -6.40 -8.63 -4.11
CA CYS A 81 -5.21 -7.82 -4.04
C CYS A 81 -5.29 -6.65 -5.04
N VAL A 82 -5.16 -5.42 -4.53
CA VAL A 82 -5.14 -4.20 -5.35
C VAL A 82 -3.72 -3.63 -5.37
N MET A 83 -3.14 -3.51 -6.56
CA MET A 83 -1.80 -2.95 -6.76
C MET A 83 -1.89 -1.48 -7.15
N ILE A 84 -1.15 -0.62 -6.46
CA ILE A 84 -1.10 0.83 -6.73
C ILE A 84 0.36 1.23 -6.87
N ASP A 85 0.69 1.95 -7.94
CA ASP A 85 2.04 2.47 -8.14
C ASP A 85 2.31 3.64 -7.16
N ALA A 86 3.53 3.68 -6.63
CA ALA A 86 3.95 4.75 -5.72
C ALA A 86 3.86 6.11 -6.44
N GLY A 87 3.19 7.08 -5.82
CA GLY A 87 2.95 8.39 -6.40
C GLY A 87 1.62 8.52 -7.16
N THR A 88 0.86 7.43 -7.35
CA THR A 88 -0.49 7.50 -7.90
C THR A 88 -1.50 7.88 -6.81
N ARG A 89 -2.39 8.83 -7.11
CA ARG A 89 -3.52 9.17 -6.26
C ARG A 89 -4.75 8.36 -6.70
N PRO A 90 -5.29 7.45 -5.87
CA PRO A 90 -6.53 6.76 -6.19
C PRO A 90 -7.69 7.75 -6.34
N GLY A 91 -8.56 7.51 -7.32
CA GLY A 91 -9.82 8.23 -7.43
C GLY A 91 -10.75 7.85 -6.28
N TYR A 92 -11.72 8.72 -5.97
CA TYR A 92 -12.59 8.56 -4.79
C TYR A 92 -13.24 7.16 -4.67
N LYS A 93 -13.64 6.55 -5.80
CA LYS A 93 -14.23 5.20 -5.84
C LYS A 93 -13.34 4.15 -6.52
N SER A 94 -12.09 4.47 -6.87
CA SER A 94 -11.31 3.57 -7.74
C SER A 94 -11.01 2.21 -7.09
N ILE A 95 -10.69 2.18 -5.79
CA ILE A 95 -10.46 0.93 -5.06
C ILE A 95 -11.77 0.16 -4.89
N TYR A 96 -12.87 0.86 -4.58
CA TYR A 96 -14.19 0.26 -4.46
C TYR A 96 -14.62 -0.45 -5.76
N HIS A 97 -14.47 0.18 -6.91
CA HIS A 97 -14.85 -0.42 -8.19
C HIS A 97 -14.00 -1.65 -8.55
N LEU A 98 -12.71 -1.67 -8.20
CA LEU A 98 -11.88 -2.85 -8.37
C LEU A 98 -12.39 -4.00 -7.50
N TRP A 99 -12.69 -3.74 -6.23
CA TRP A 99 -13.26 -4.75 -5.33
C TRP A 99 -14.65 -5.23 -5.80
N GLU A 100 -15.52 -4.31 -6.20
CA GLU A 100 -16.89 -4.59 -6.68
C GLU A 100 -16.88 -5.53 -7.89
N ALA A 101 -15.89 -5.40 -8.78
CA ALA A 101 -15.72 -6.29 -9.92
C ALA A 101 -15.45 -7.75 -9.49
N TYR A 102 -14.54 -7.96 -8.52
CA TYR A 102 -14.28 -9.29 -7.96
C TYR A 102 -15.48 -9.83 -7.16
N TYR A 103 -16.14 -8.98 -6.39
CA TYR A 103 -17.30 -9.36 -5.59
C TYR A 103 -18.45 -9.90 -6.46
N ASN A 104 -18.73 -9.24 -7.59
CA ASN A 104 -19.83 -9.60 -8.46
C ASN A 104 -19.52 -10.76 -9.43
N ASN A 105 -18.24 -11.08 -9.68
CA ASN A 105 -17.86 -12.16 -10.60
C ASN A 105 -16.76 -13.05 -10.04
N LYS A 106 -17.16 -14.22 -9.53
CA LYS A 106 -16.25 -15.25 -8.98
C LYS A 106 -15.23 -15.81 -9.97
N ASN A 107 -15.49 -15.68 -11.27
CA ASN A 107 -14.60 -16.18 -12.33
C ASN A 107 -13.66 -15.08 -12.87
N LEU A 108 -13.65 -13.89 -12.27
CA LEU A 108 -12.80 -12.78 -12.70
C LEU A 108 -11.35 -13.01 -12.28
N GLY A 109 -10.46 -13.13 -13.26
CA GLY A 109 -9.02 -13.30 -13.02
C GLY A 109 -8.23 -11.99 -12.83
N GLY A 110 -8.84 -10.83 -13.12
CA GLY A 110 -8.20 -9.52 -13.01
C GLY A 110 -9.07 -8.36 -13.48
N CYS A 111 -8.86 -7.18 -12.91
CA CYS A 111 -9.42 -5.91 -13.37
C CYS A 111 -8.40 -4.77 -13.22
N CYS A 112 -8.51 -3.73 -14.05
CA CYS A 112 -7.65 -2.55 -14.00
C CYS A 112 -8.47 -1.27 -14.08
N GLY A 113 -7.92 -0.20 -13.50
CA GLY A 113 -8.41 1.16 -13.67
C GLY A 113 -7.55 1.94 -14.66
N GLU A 114 -8.03 3.11 -15.07
CA GLU A 114 -7.28 4.05 -15.89
C GLU A 114 -6.33 4.90 -15.02
N ILE A 115 -5.12 5.16 -15.54
CA ILE A 115 -4.15 6.06 -14.92
C ILE A 115 -4.00 7.28 -15.82
N CYS A 116 -4.27 8.47 -15.27
CA CYS A 116 -4.11 9.74 -15.96
C CYS A 116 -3.10 10.63 -15.22
N ALA A 117 -2.25 11.33 -15.98
CA ALA A 117 -1.37 12.35 -15.45
C ALA A 117 -2.18 13.62 -15.14
N MET A 118 -2.09 14.13 -13.91
CA MET A 118 -2.71 15.42 -13.57
C MET A 118 -1.90 16.57 -14.17
N LEU A 119 -2.27 16.98 -15.39
CA LEU A 119 -1.64 18.08 -16.11
C LEU A 119 -2.23 19.42 -15.66
N ASP A 120 -1.59 20.12 -14.73
CA ASP A 120 -1.93 21.52 -14.38
C ASP A 120 -1.26 22.50 -15.36
N GLY A 121 -1.51 22.31 -16.66
CA GLY A 121 -1.00 23.18 -17.73
C GLY A 121 0.53 23.35 -17.74
N GLY A 122 1.30 22.36 -17.26
CA GLY A 122 2.76 22.43 -17.24
C GLY A 122 3.35 23.37 -16.19
N LYS A 123 2.57 23.94 -15.25
CA LYS A 123 3.10 24.83 -14.19
C LYS A 123 4.22 24.20 -13.36
N LYS A 124 4.17 22.87 -13.17
CA LYS A 124 5.20 22.12 -12.46
C LYS A 124 6.52 21.98 -13.23
N LEU A 125 6.55 22.23 -14.54
CA LEU A 125 7.79 22.30 -15.32
C LEU A 125 8.66 23.51 -14.96
N LEU A 126 8.10 24.52 -14.29
CA LEU A 126 8.86 25.64 -13.74
C LEU A 126 9.66 25.25 -12.49
N ASN A 127 9.35 24.09 -11.88
CA ASN A 127 10.13 23.58 -10.77
C ASN A 127 11.32 22.76 -11.33
N PRO A 128 12.57 23.23 -11.18
CA PRO A 128 13.74 22.56 -11.74
C PRO A 128 13.97 21.15 -11.18
N LEU A 129 13.38 20.79 -10.04
CA LEU A 129 13.43 19.42 -9.49
C LEU A 129 12.42 18.46 -10.15
N VAL A 130 11.39 18.99 -10.79
CA VAL A 130 10.35 18.20 -11.47
C VAL A 130 10.60 18.13 -12.98
N ALA A 131 11.31 19.12 -13.53
CA ALA A 131 11.62 19.22 -14.96
C ALA A 131 12.95 18.55 -15.37
N ALA A 132 13.78 18.14 -14.42
CA ALA A 132 15.08 17.48 -14.65
C ALA A 132 14.98 15.95 -14.60
#